data_AF-A0A316TNA8-F1
#
_entry.id   AF-A0A316TNA8-F1
#
_cell.length_a   1.000
_cell.length_b   1.000
_cell.length_c   1.000
_cell.angle_alpha   90.00
_cell.angle_beta   90.00
_cell.angle_gamma   90.00
#
_symmetry.space_group_name_H-M   'P 1'
#
loop_
_entity.id
_entity.type
_entity.pdbx_description
1 polymer ?
#
loop_
_entity_poly.entity_id
_entity_poly.type
_entity_poly.pdbx_seq_one_letter_code
_entity_poly.pdbx_strand_id
1 'polypeptide(L)'
;MSTPYIITKSPKSTGIAILLTLLFGPIGLFYSTVLGGFIMTFLPIALIGISYYYLFDNIIEGNYDFFDWTADYLFEFYLIGISIPAIYWLINIIWAIIGVRNYNKKIEAEAMKYSKYSF
;
A
#
# COMPACT_ATOMS: atom_id res chain seq x y z
N MET A 1 8.36 20.25 42.20
CA MET A 1 8.13 21.19 41.08
C MET A 1 7.67 20.35 39.89
N SER A 2 6.41 20.48 39.47
CA SER A 2 5.89 19.79 38.29
C SER A 2 6.46 20.44 37.04
N THR A 3 7.23 19.68 36.26
CA THR A 3 7.74 20.16 34.97
C THR A 3 6.61 20.15 33.94
N PRO A 4 6.31 21.28 33.26
CA PRO A 4 5.32 21.30 32.20
C PRO A 4 5.80 20.42 31.03
N TYR A 5 4.97 19.48 30.60
CA TYR A 5 5.22 18.67 29.40
C TYR A 5 4.44 19.24 28.22
N ILE A 6 5.09 19.41 27.07
CA ILE A 6 4.48 19.91 25.84
C ILE A 6 4.52 18.79 24.81
N ILE A 7 3.38 18.45 24.22
CA ILE A 7 3.31 17.49 23.13
C ILE A 7 3.89 18.15 21.88
N THR A 8 5.10 17.76 21.48
CA THR A 8 5.79 18.32 20.31
C THR A 8 5.55 17.55 19.01
N LYS A 9 5.04 16.32 19.10
CA LYS A 9 4.73 15.49 17.92
C LYS A 9 3.33 15.81 17.40
N SER A 10 3.24 16.26 16.16
CA SER A 10 1.96 16.54 15.50
C SER A 10 1.28 15.25 15.00
N PRO A 11 -0.04 15.09 15.18
CA PRO A 11 -0.79 13.99 14.58
C PRO A 11 -0.82 14.11 13.05
N LYS A 12 -0.89 12.97 12.37
CA LYS A 12 -1.05 12.89 10.91
C LYS A 12 -2.51 13.05 10.51
N SER A 13 -2.77 13.75 9.41
CA SER A 13 -4.12 13.91 8.84
C SER A 13 -4.56 12.70 8.03
N THR A 14 -5.70 12.11 8.39
CA THR A 14 -6.32 10.99 7.66
C THR A 14 -6.80 11.42 6.27
N GLY A 15 -7.31 12.64 6.12
CA GLY A 15 -7.82 13.16 4.85
C GLY A 15 -6.73 13.26 3.78
N ILE A 16 -5.55 13.76 4.15
CA ILE A 16 -4.38 13.81 3.27
C ILE A 16 -3.90 12.41 2.89
N ALA A 17 -3.92 11.46 3.84
CA ALA A 17 -3.56 10.08 3.54
C ALA A 17 -4.51 9.45 2.51
N ILE A 18 -5.82 9.65 2.68
CA ILE A 18 -6.83 9.16 1.73
C ILE A 18 -6.66 9.83 0.38
N LEU A 19 -6.50 11.15 0.33
CA LEU A 19 -6.34 11.89 -0.91
C LEU A 19 -5.10 11.43 -1.70
N LEU A 20 -3.96 11.31 -1.03
CA LEU A 20 -2.71 10.85 -1.65
C LEU A 20 -2.83 9.39 -2.12
N THR A 21 -3.44 8.52 -1.32
CA THR A 21 -3.61 7.11 -1.67
C THR A 21 -4.64 6.93 -2.78
N LEU A 22 -5.67 7.77 -2.84
CA LEU A 22 -6.66 7.77 -3.92
C LEU A 22 -6.02 8.21 -5.25
N LEU A 23 -5.20 9.26 -5.23
CA LEU A 23 -4.57 9.77 -6.46
C LEU A 23 -3.39 8.92 -6.94
N PHE A 24 -2.59 8.38 -6.02
CA PHE A 24 -1.32 7.73 -6.35
C PHE A 24 -1.27 6.24 -5.98
N GLY A 25 -2.36 5.67 -5.47
CA GLY A 25 -2.45 4.27 -5.08
C GLY A 25 -1.39 3.87 -4.04
N PRO A 26 -0.54 2.87 -4.31
CA PRO A 26 0.47 2.40 -3.36
C PRO A 26 1.56 3.45 -3.06
N ILE A 27 1.80 4.42 -3.95
CA ILE A 27 2.75 5.51 -3.69
C ILE A 27 2.19 6.46 -2.62
N GLY A 28 0.87 6.68 -2.59
CA GLY A 28 0.24 7.50 -1.56
C GLY A 28 0.34 6.90 -0.15
N LEU A 29 0.55 5.59 -0.03
CA LEU A 29 0.72 4.90 1.24
C LEU A 29 1.95 5.37 2.02
N PHE A 30 3.01 5.86 1.35
CA PHE A 30 4.24 6.32 2.00
C PHE A 30 4.02 7.44 3.02
N TYR A 31 2.97 8.24 2.85
CA TYR A 31 2.58 9.24 3.85
C TYR A 31 2.14 8.60 5.18
N SER A 32 1.43 7.48 5.10
CA SER A 32 0.90 6.76 6.27
C SER A 32 1.91 5.75 6.84
N THR A 33 2.47 4.88 6.00
CA THR A 33 3.39 3.80 6.38
C THR A 33 4.45 3.59 5.29
N VAL A 34 5.72 3.55 5.71
CA VAL A 34 6.84 3.30 4.78
C VAL A 34 6.85 1.85 4.30
N LEU A 35 6.74 0.88 5.23
CA LEU A 35 6.75 -0.55 4.90
C LEU A 35 5.57 -0.97 4.01
N GLY A 36 4.35 -0.49 4.30
CA GLY A 36 3.19 -0.79 3.47
C GLY A 36 3.34 -0.20 2.06
N GLY A 37 3.89 1.01 1.93
CA GLY A 37 4.21 1.61 0.63
C GLY A 37 5.21 0.77 -0.17
N PHE A 38 6.28 0.27 0.48
CA PHE A 38 7.22 -0.65 -0.16
C PHE A 38 6.55 -1.96 -0.60
N ILE A 39 5.90 -2.67 0.32
CA ILE A 39 5.25 -3.96 0.01
C ILE A 39 4.27 -3.80 -1.14
N MET A 40 3.43 -2.78 -1.09
CA MET A 40 2.40 -2.54 -2.10
C MET A 40 2.99 -2.04 -3.43
N THR A 41 4.08 -1.29 -3.43
CA THR A 41 4.70 -0.88 -4.70
C THR A 41 5.42 -2.05 -5.39
N PHE A 42 6.16 -2.87 -4.65
CA PHE A 42 7.02 -3.91 -5.23
C PHE A 42 6.29 -5.22 -5.53
N LEU A 43 5.23 -5.56 -4.79
CA LEU A 43 4.44 -6.78 -5.02
C LEU A 43 3.92 -6.91 -6.47
N PRO A 44 3.20 -5.93 -7.03
CA PRO A 44 2.72 -6.03 -8.41
C PRO A 44 3.86 -6.07 -9.43
N ILE A 45 4.95 -5.32 -9.20
CA ILE A 45 6.13 -5.34 -10.08
C ILE A 45 6.75 -6.75 -10.12
N ALA A 46 6.87 -7.40 -8.95
CA ALA A 46 7.42 -8.76 -8.86
C ALA A 46 6.52 -9.78 -9.56
N LEU A 47 5.19 -9.72 -9.36
CA LEU A 47 4.23 -10.63 -10.00
C LEU A 47 4.27 -10.50 -11.52
N ILE A 48 4.31 -9.26 -12.02
CA ILE A 48 4.44 -8.97 -13.44
C ILE A 48 5.78 -9.52 -13.99
N GLY A 49 6.89 -9.28 -13.29
CA GLY A 49 8.20 -9.81 -13.70
C GLY A 49 8.24 -11.33 -13.80
N ILE A 50 7.62 -12.03 -12.83
CA ILE A 50 7.51 -13.50 -12.84
C ILE A 50 6.67 -13.97 -14.03
N SER A 51 5.55 -13.31 -14.33
CA SER A 51 4.73 -13.69 -15.50
C SER A 51 5.49 -13.51 -16.82
N TYR A 52 6.26 -12.43 -16.97
CA TYR A 52 7.08 -12.21 -18.17
C TYR A 52 8.23 -13.20 -18.30
N TYR A 53 8.81 -13.63 -17.17
CA TYR A 53 9.85 -14.66 -17.17
C TYR A 53 9.32 -15.98 -17.74
N TYR A 54 8.16 -16.45 -17.27
CA TYR A 54 7.53 -17.66 -17.80
C TYR A 54 7.14 -17.50 -19.27
N LEU A 55 6.65 -16.32 -19.68
CA LEU A 55 6.34 -16.04 -21.08
C LEU A 55 7.58 -16.13 -21.97
N PHE A 56 8.72 -15.59 -21.52
CA PHE A 56 9.97 -15.61 -22.28
C PHE A 56 10.52 -17.03 -22.49
N ASP A 57 10.44 -17.87 -21.45
CA ASP A 57 10.90 -19.27 -21.50
C ASP A 57 10.10 -20.10 -22.53
N ASN A 58 8.77 -19.97 -22.50
CA ASN A 58 7.87 -20.66 -23.44
C ASN A 58 8.10 -20.24 -24.91
N ILE A 59 8.47 -18.98 -25.17
CA ILE A 59 8.78 -18.50 -26.52
C ILE A 59 10.06 -19.17 -27.07
N ILE A 60 11.07 -19.40 -26.23
CA ILE A 60 12.34 -20.00 -26.65
C ILE A 60 12.17 -21.49 -26.98
N GLU A 61 11.35 -22.21 -26.23
CA GLU A 61 11.11 -23.66 -26.45
C GLU A 61 10.26 -23.95 -27.71
N GLY A 62 9.75 -22.93 -28.40
CA GLY A 62 8.97 -23.09 -29.63
C GLY A 62 7.62 -23.79 -29.41
N ASN A 63 7.14 -23.81 -28.15
CA ASN A 63 5.90 -24.43 -27.77
C ASN A 63 4.75 -23.43 -27.89
N TYR A 64 4.10 -23.41 -29.05
CA TYR A 64 3.04 -22.44 -29.38
C TYR A 64 1.65 -22.84 -28.89
N ASP A 65 1.48 -24.00 -28.22
CA ASP A 65 0.23 -24.37 -27.56
C ASP A 65 -0.15 -23.37 -26.43
N PHE A 66 0.80 -22.52 -26.03
CA PHE A 66 0.61 -21.41 -25.11
C PHE A 66 -0.10 -20.19 -25.74
N PHE A 67 -0.02 -19.98 -27.07
CA PHE A 67 -0.57 -18.77 -27.72
C PHE A 67 -2.12 -18.72 -27.64
N ASP A 68 -2.81 -19.87 -27.65
CA ASP A 68 -4.25 -19.97 -27.39
C ASP A 68 -4.60 -19.68 -25.91
N TRP A 69 -3.75 -20.07 -24.95
CA TRP A 69 -3.93 -19.74 -23.53
C TRP A 69 -3.70 -18.24 -23.25
N THR A 70 -2.77 -17.60 -23.95
CA THR A 70 -2.46 -16.18 -23.77
C THR A 70 -3.55 -15.23 -24.30
N ALA A 71 -4.25 -15.59 -25.37
CA ALA A 71 -5.32 -14.76 -25.93
C ALA A 71 -6.56 -14.71 -25.03
N ASP A 72 -6.94 -15.86 -24.44
CA ASP A 72 -7.99 -15.95 -23.41
C ASP A 72 -7.59 -15.19 -22.14
N TYR A 73 -6.33 -15.33 -21.70
CA TYR A 73 -5.81 -14.55 -20.58
C TYR A 73 -5.80 -13.04 -20.85
N LEU A 74 -5.51 -12.57 -22.07
CA LEU A 74 -5.53 -11.12 -22.39
C LEU A 74 -6.95 -10.54 -22.38
N PHE A 75 -7.96 -11.31 -22.80
CA PHE A 75 -9.37 -10.91 -22.74
C PHE A 75 -9.87 -10.88 -21.28
N GLU A 76 -9.51 -11.88 -20.48
CA GLU A 76 -9.78 -11.85 -19.03
C GLU A 76 -8.97 -10.75 -18.33
N PHE A 77 -7.71 -10.51 -18.70
CA PHE A 77 -6.87 -9.42 -18.18
C PHE A 77 -7.45 -8.03 -18.49
N TYR A 78 -8.30 -7.88 -19.51
CA TYR A 78 -8.99 -6.62 -19.81
C TYR A 78 -10.23 -6.40 -18.93
N LEU A 79 -11.00 -7.44 -18.61
CA LEU A 79 -12.14 -7.38 -17.67
C LEU A 79 -11.69 -7.34 -16.20
N ILE A 80 -10.64 -8.09 -15.87
CA ILE A 80 -9.95 -8.12 -14.58
C ILE A 80 -9.06 -6.88 -14.42
N GLY A 81 -8.55 -6.32 -15.51
CA GLY A 81 -7.59 -5.21 -15.53
C GLY A 81 -8.14 -3.87 -15.07
N ILE A 82 -9.46 -3.72 -14.94
CA ILE A 82 -10.07 -2.54 -14.28
C ILE A 82 -10.53 -2.88 -12.86
N SER A 83 -11.04 -4.09 -12.65
CA SER A 83 -11.62 -4.51 -11.38
C SER A 83 -10.57 -4.84 -10.31
N ILE A 84 -9.46 -5.50 -10.66
CA ILE A 84 -8.34 -5.75 -9.73
C ILE A 84 -7.66 -4.46 -9.29
N PRO A 85 -7.29 -3.51 -10.16
CA PRO A 85 -6.69 -2.26 -9.72
C PRO A 85 -7.62 -1.43 -8.84
N ALA A 86 -8.93 -1.44 -9.10
CA ALA A 86 -9.90 -0.75 -8.25
C ALA A 86 -9.96 -1.35 -6.83
N ILE A 87 -10.06 -2.68 -6.71
CA ILE A 87 -10.03 -3.36 -5.40
C ILE A 87 -8.69 -3.13 -4.71
N TYR A 88 -7.59 -3.20 -5.45
CA TYR A 88 -6.26 -2.93 -4.96
C TYR A 88 -6.12 -1.50 -4.43
N TRP A 89 -6.70 -0.52 -5.11
CA TRP A 89 -6.79 0.87 -4.65
C TRP A 89 -7.56 1.00 -3.33
N LEU A 90 -8.68 0.30 -3.19
CA LEU A 90 -9.46 0.28 -1.95
C LEU A 90 -8.67 -0.33 -0.80
N ILE A 91 -7.95 -1.44 -1.04
CA ILE A 91 -7.06 -2.05 -0.04
C ILE A 91 -6.01 -1.04 0.42
N ASN A 92 -5.40 -0.31 -0.51
CA ASN A 92 -4.41 0.71 -0.20
C ASN A 92 -5.00 1.83 0.67
N ILE A 93 -6.20 2.32 0.35
CA ILE A 93 -6.91 3.35 1.13
C ILE A 93 -7.17 2.87 2.56
N ILE A 94 -7.69 1.65 2.71
CA ILE A 94 -7.95 1.06 4.04
C ILE A 94 -6.66 0.99 4.84
N TRP A 95 -5.56 0.52 4.22
CA TRP A 95 -4.28 0.43 4.90
C TRP A 95 -3.73 1.80 5.28
N ALA A 96 -3.89 2.82 4.42
CA ALA A 96 -3.48 4.18 4.72
C ALA A 96 -4.20 4.75 5.95
N ILE A 97 -5.51 4.50 6.06
CA ILE A 97 -6.32 4.90 7.23
C ILE A 97 -5.82 4.20 8.49
N ILE A 98 -5.57 2.89 8.43
CA ILE A 98 -5.04 2.11 9.56
C ILE A 98 -3.67 2.65 9.98
N GLY A 99 -2.80 2.95 9.01
CA GLY A 99 -1.46 3.49 9.23
C GLY A 99 -1.47 4.82 9.99
N VAL A 100 -2.30 5.77 9.55
CA VAL A 100 -2.47 7.07 10.23
C VAL A 100 -3.06 6.90 11.63
N ARG A 101 -4.10 6.09 11.78
CA ARG A 101 -4.74 5.87 13.09
C ARG A 101 -3.77 5.25 14.09
N ASN A 102 -2.96 4.29 13.65
CA ASN A 102 -1.95 3.66 14.50
C ASN A 102 -0.85 4.65 14.90
N TYR A 103 -0.45 5.55 14.00
CA TYR A 103 0.50 6.62 14.31
C TYR A 103 -0.05 7.59 15.36
N ASN A 104 -1.28 8.08 15.17
CA ASN A 104 -1.90 9.04 16.08
C ASN A 104 -2.12 8.42 17.48
N LYS A 105 -2.62 7.18 17.55
CA LYS A 105 -2.77 6.45 18.81
C LYS A 105 -1.46 6.29 19.59
N LYS A 106 -0.34 6.07 18.89
CA LYS A 106 0.98 5.97 19.54
C LYS A 106 1.40 7.29 20.17
N ILE A 107 1.19 8.41 19.49
CA ILE A 107 1.51 9.74 20.03
C ILE A 107 0.63 10.07 21.23
N GLU A 108 -0.67 9.76 21.17
CA GLU A 108 -1.60 9.96 22.28
C GLU A 108 -1.20 9.12 23.51
N ALA A 109 -0.84 7.85 23.30
CA ALA A 109 -0.38 6.97 24.36
C ALA A 109 0.94 7.47 24.99
N GLU A 110 1.88 7.96 24.18
CA GLU A 110 3.11 8.59 24.69
C GLU A 110 2.80 9.84 25.51
N ALA A 111 1.94 10.74 25.01
CA ALA A 111 1.56 11.96 25.72
C ALA A 111 0.90 11.68 27.08
N MET A 112 -0.01 10.71 27.14
CA MET A 112 -0.64 10.28 28.40
C MET A 112 0.37 9.70 29.39
N LYS A 113 1.33 8.90 28.90
CA LYS A 113 2.39 8.33 29.74
C LYS A 113 3.18 9.45 30.43
N TYR A 114 3.66 10.45 29.69
CA TYR A 114 4.43 11.56 30.27
C TYR A 114 3.61 12.43 31.23
N SER A 115 2.32 12.65 30.94
CA SER A 115 1.41 13.38 31.84
C SER A 115 1.24 12.73 33.22
N LYS A 116 1.34 11.39 33.28
CA LYS A 116 1.15 10.64 34.53
C LYS A 116 2.37 10.71 35.45
N TYR A 117 3.57 10.92 34.90
CA TYR A 117 4.83 10.96 35.65
C TYR A 117 5.26 12.39 36.04
N SER A 118 4.47 13.41 35.72
CA SER A 118 4.76 14.82 36.05
C SER A 118 4.13 15.31 37.37
N PHE A 119 3.69 14.40 38.24
CA PHE A 119 3.15 14.70 39.58
C PHE A 119 4.17 14.39 40.68
#